data_AF-A0A7Y2VGJ4-F1
#
_entry.id   AF-A0A7Y2VGJ4-F1
#
_cell.length_a   1.000
_cell.length_b   1.000
_cell.length_c   1.000
_cell.angle_alpha   90.00
_cell.angle_beta   90.00
_cell.angle_gamma   90.00
#
_symmetry.space_group_name_H-M   'P 1'
#
loop_
_entity.id
_entity.type
_entity.pdbx_description
1 polymer ?
#
loop_
_entity_poly.entity_id
_entity_poly.type
_entity_poly.pdbx_seq_one_letter_code
_entity_poly.pdbx_strand_id
1 'polypeptide(L)'
;MELTLSIPALLFPAISLSMLAYNARYLAIAALIRQLHAEFKETGSRRIGIQVRQLQRRLHIIKNMQAVAIISFLLSAITMFLIYVEYTFWAN
;
A
#
# COMPACT_ATOMS: atom_id res chain seq x y z
N MET A 1 -12.02 -12.24 24.10
CA MET A 1 -10.87 -11.43 23.64
C MET A 1 -11.21 -9.99 23.94
N GLU A 2 -10.53 -9.35 24.89
CA GLU A 2 -10.73 -7.92 25.16
C GLU A 2 -10.06 -7.09 24.05
N LEU A 3 -10.82 -6.24 23.38
CA LEU A 3 -10.33 -5.30 22.39
C LEU A 3 -9.66 -4.13 23.13
N THR A 4 -8.37 -4.28 23.41
CA THR A 4 -7.58 -3.23 24.08
C THR A 4 -7.11 -2.19 23.06
N LEU A 5 -7.05 -0.92 23.49
CA LEU A 5 -6.55 0.23 22.72
C LEU A 5 -5.11 0.04 22.17
N SER A 6 -4.38 -0.95 22.67
CA SER A 6 -3.03 -1.32 22.27
C SER A 6 -2.94 -1.94 20.87
N ILE A 7 -3.97 -2.65 20.41
CA ILE A 7 -3.94 -3.36 19.11
C ILE A 7 -3.87 -2.36 17.93
N PRO A 8 -4.73 -1.33 17.85
CA PRO A 8 -4.62 -0.29 16.82
C PRO A 8 -3.34 0.54 16.92
N ALA A 9 -2.85 0.80 18.14
CA ALA A 9 -1.61 1.56 18.36
C ALA A 9 -0.37 0.86 17.75
N LEU A 10 -0.33 -0.47 17.79
CA LEU A 10 0.73 -1.29 17.19
C LEU A 10 0.65 -1.37 15.65
N LEU A 11 -0.51 -1.07 15.06
CA LEU A 11 -0.70 -1.08 13.62
C LEU A 11 -0.10 0.16 12.94
N PHE A 12 -0.07 1.31 13.62
CA PHE A 12 0.43 2.57 13.06
C PHE A 12 1.90 2.50 12.57
N PRO A 13 2.86 1.98 13.37
CA PRO A 13 4.25 1.79 12.92
C PRO A 13 4.36 0.76 11.78
N ALA A 14 3.63 -0.36 11.88
CA ALA A 14 3.68 -1.44 10.89
C ALA A 14 3.16 -1.00 9.51
N ILE A 15 2.10 -0.19 9.48
CA ILE A 15 1.51 0.35 8.26
C ILE A 15 2.43 1.40 7.64
N SER A 16 3.01 2.28 8.47
CA SER A 16 4.00 3.27 8.01
C SER A 16 5.22 2.60 7.37
N LEU A 17 5.76 1.55 7.99
CA LEU A 17 6.87 0.77 7.44
C LEU A 17 6.49 0.06 6.14
N SER A 18 5.28 -0.51 6.08
CA SER A 18 4.75 -1.15 4.86
C SER A 18 4.62 -0.15 3.72
N MET A 19 4.11 1.06 3.97
CA MET A 19 4.03 2.14 2.98
C MET A 19 5.39 2.53 2.42
N LEU A 20 6.41 2.68 3.30
CA LEU A 20 7.77 3.00 2.88
C LEU A 20 8.34 1.92 1.96
N ALA A 21 8.15 0.64 2.32
CA ALA A 21 8.59 -0.48 1.51
C ALA A 21 7.87 -0.56 0.14
N TYR A 22 6.56 -0.31 0.10
CA TYR A 22 5.80 -0.29 -1.16
C TYR A 22 6.18 0.90 -2.05
N ASN A 23 6.49 2.05 -1.47
CA ASN A 23 6.98 3.22 -2.21
C ASN A 23 8.34 2.92 -2.87
N ALA A 24 9.28 2.30 -2.12
CA ALA A 24 10.55 1.87 -2.68
C ALA A 24 10.38 0.89 -3.86
N ARG A 25 9.48 -0.10 -3.73
CA ARG A 25 9.14 -1.05 -4.81
C ARG A 25 8.50 -0.36 -6.01
N TYR A 26 7.62 0.61 -5.76
CA TYR A 26 6.96 1.40 -6.81
C TYR A 26 7.99 2.18 -7.64
N LEU A 27 8.90 2.90 -6.97
CA LEU A 27 9.93 3.70 -7.63
C LEU A 27 10.87 2.84 -8.48
N ALA A 28 11.32 1.69 -7.95
CA ALA A 28 12.18 0.78 -8.68
C ALA A 28 11.52 0.26 -9.96
N ILE A 29 10.25 -0.15 -9.91
CA ILE A 29 9.51 -0.63 -11.08
C ILE A 29 9.24 0.51 -12.06
N ALA A 30 8.91 1.71 -11.59
CA ALA A 30 8.68 2.88 -12.44
C ALA A 30 9.96 3.33 -13.17
N ALA A 31 11.13 3.19 -12.53
CA ALA A 31 12.42 3.42 -13.19
C ALA A 31 12.68 2.36 -14.26
N LEU A 32 12.48 1.08 -13.95
CA LEU A 32 12.66 -0.03 -14.89
C LEU A 32 11.74 0.08 -16.12
N ILE A 33 10.47 0.46 -15.92
CA ILE A 33 9.52 0.71 -17.01
C ILE A 33 10.03 1.81 -17.94
N ARG A 34 10.56 2.92 -17.39
CA ARG A 34 11.11 4.03 -18.20
C ARG A 34 12.33 3.59 -19.01
N GLN A 35 13.22 2.81 -18.42
CA GLN A 35 14.40 2.27 -19.11
C GLN A 35 14.00 1.32 -20.25
N LEU A 36 13.14 0.33 -19.98
CA LEU A 36 12.64 -0.60 -21.00
C LEU A 36 11.85 0.12 -22.11
N HIS A 37 11.13 1.18 -21.77
CA HIS A 37 10.39 1.94 -22.78
C HIS A 37 11.32 2.73 -23.72
N ALA A 38 12.43 3.26 -23.19
CA ALA A 38 13.47 3.89 -24.02
C ALA A 38 14.12 2.86 -24.95
N GLU A 39 14.49 1.68 -24.42
CA GLU A 39 15.07 0.58 -25.19
C GLU A 39 14.09 0.08 -26.28
N PHE A 40 12.80 -0.04 -25.97
CA PHE A 40 11.77 -0.40 -26.94
C PHE A 40 11.71 0.57 -28.12
N LYS A 41 11.90 1.87 -27.88
CA LYS A 41 11.88 2.90 -28.92
C LYS A 41 13.07 2.77 -29.88
N GLU A 42 14.22 2.30 -29.39
CA GLU A 42 15.41 2.08 -30.20
C GLU A 42 15.37 0.74 -30.96
N THR A 43 14.97 -0.35 -30.30
CA THR A 43 15.04 -1.69 -30.92
C THR A 43 13.76 -2.13 -31.62
N GLY A 44 12.61 -1.50 -31.33
CA GLY A 44 11.29 -1.94 -31.82
C GLY A 44 10.87 -3.33 -31.35
N SER A 45 11.56 -3.90 -30.36
CA SER A 45 11.42 -5.31 -30.00
C SER A 45 10.10 -5.59 -29.29
N ARG A 46 9.25 -6.42 -29.93
CA ARG A 46 7.94 -6.84 -29.37
C ARG A 46 8.05 -7.45 -27.97
N ARG A 47 9.17 -8.10 -27.64
CA ARG A 47 9.42 -8.71 -26.33
C ARG A 47 9.53 -7.67 -25.20
N ILE A 48 10.16 -6.53 -25.48
CA ILE A 48 10.31 -5.42 -24.53
C ILE A 48 8.95 -4.77 -24.25
N GLY A 49 8.15 -4.56 -25.29
CA GLY A 49 6.76 -4.06 -25.14
C GLY A 49 5.89 -4.95 -24.25
N ILE A 50 6.04 -6.28 -24.35
CA ILE A 50 5.35 -7.22 -23.46
C ILE A 50 5.84 -7.08 -22.02
N GLN A 51 7.15 -6.97 -21.79
CA GLN A 51 7.70 -6.77 -20.43
C GLN A 51 7.20 -5.47 -19.79
N VAL A 52 7.19 -4.35 -20.52
CA VAL A 52 6.66 -3.07 -20.04
C VAL A 52 5.21 -3.24 -19.57
N ARG A 53 4.37 -3.92 -20.36
CA ARG A 53 2.97 -4.16 -19.99
C ARG A 53 2.83 -5.03 -18.73
N GLN A 54 3.68 -6.03 -18.56
CA GLN A 54 3.68 -6.86 -17.34
C GLN A 54 4.11 -6.07 -16.11
N LEU A 55 5.14 -5.22 -16.24
CA LEU A 55 5.60 -4.35 -15.16
C LEU A 55 4.56 -3.28 -14.79
N GLN A 56 3.86 -2.71 -15.77
CA GLN A 56 2.75 -1.78 -15.53
C GLN A 56 1.59 -2.44 -14.77
N ARG A 57 1.29 -3.71 -15.05
CA ARG A 57 0.30 -4.48 -14.27
C ARG A 57 0.78 -4.68 -12.83
N ARG A 58 2.04 -5.08 -12.64
CA ARG A 58 2.63 -5.26 -11.31
C ARG A 58 2.61 -3.96 -10.50
N LEU A 59 2.87 -2.82 -11.15
CA LEU A 59 2.82 -1.49 -10.54
C LEU A 59 1.40 -1.13 -10.07
N HIS A 60 0.37 -1.45 -10.86
CA HIS A 60 -1.02 -1.30 -10.42
C HIS A 60 -1.37 -2.15 -9.19
N ILE A 61 -0.88 -3.40 -9.14
CA ILE A 61 -1.11 -4.29 -7.99
C ILE A 61 -0.49 -3.68 -6.72
N ILE A 62 0.75 -3.18 -6.79
CA ILE A 62 1.41 -2.53 -5.65
C ILE A 62 0.62 -1.31 -5.17
N LYS A 63 0.13 -0.48 -6.10
CA LYS A 63 -0.71 0.69 -5.77
C LYS A 63 -2.00 0.27 -5.04
N ASN A 64 -2.65 -0.79 -5.51
CA ASN A 64 -3.86 -1.30 -4.90
C ASN A 64 -3.60 -1.89 -3.51
N MET A 65 -2.49 -2.60 -3.30
CA MET A 65 -2.09 -3.10 -1.97
C MET A 65 -1.91 -1.95 -0.97
N GLN A 66 -1.31 -0.83 -1.40
CA GLN A 66 -1.15 0.34 -0.55
C GLN A 66 -2.50 1.01 -0.24
N ALA A 67 -3.42 1.09 -1.21
CA ALA A 67 -4.77 1.59 -0.98
C ALA A 67 -5.56 0.74 0.03
N VAL A 68 -5.49 -0.59 -0.10
CA VAL A 68 -6.12 -1.51 0.86
C VAL A 68 -5.51 -1.34 2.26
N ALA A 69 -4.18 -1.20 2.37
CA ALA A 69 -3.53 -0.95 3.65
C ALA A 69 -4.02 0.36 4.32
N ILE A 70 -4.19 1.43 3.55
CA ILE A 70 -4.78 2.70 4.03
C ILE A 70 -6.22 2.49 4.49
N ILE A 71 -7.04 1.77 3.72
CA ILE A 71 -8.44 1.52 4.07
C ILE A 71 -8.53 0.70 5.37
N SER A 72 -7.73 -0.36 5.49
CA SER A 72 -7.67 -1.17 6.72
C SER A 72 -7.22 -0.35 7.92
N PHE A 73 -6.27 0.57 7.72
CA PHE A 73 -5.83 1.50 8.76
C PHE A 73 -6.98 2.41 9.23
N LEU A 74 -7.68 3.05 8.29
CA LEU A 74 -8.80 3.93 8.59
C LEU A 74 -9.91 3.18 9.30
N LEU A 75 -10.24 1.97 8.85
CA LEU A 75 -11.26 1.14 9.49
C LEU A 75 -10.86 0.76 10.91
N SER A 76 -9.58 0.42 11.14
CA SER A 76 -9.05 0.17 12.50
C SER A 76 -9.13 1.41 13.40
N ALA A 77 -8.86 2.60 12.86
CA ALA A 77 -8.97 3.85 13.61
C ALA A 77 -10.43 4.17 13.97
N ILE A 78 -11.36 3.91 13.05
CA ILE A 78 -12.82 4.02 13.32
C ILE A 78 -13.23 3.06 14.43
N THR A 79 -12.80 1.79 14.39
CA THR A 79 -13.08 0.82 15.45
C THR A 79 -12.54 1.29 16.80
N MET A 80 -11.30 1.80 16.84
CA MET A 80 -10.69 2.35 18.05
C MET A 80 -11.50 3.54 18.62
N PHE A 81 -11.96 4.43 17.74
CA PHE A 81 -12.78 5.57 18.12
C PHE A 81 -14.14 5.14 18.69
N LEU A 82 -14.81 4.18 18.06
CA LEU A 82 -16.10 3.66 18.54
C LEU A 82 -15.96 3.01 19.93
N ILE A 83 -14.93 2.20 20.15
CA ILE A 83 -14.64 1.60 21.46
C ILE A 83 -14.42 2.67 22.53
N TYR A 84 -13.66 3.73 22.20
CA TYR A 84 -13.39 4.82 23.13
C TYR A 84 -14.67 5.59 23.51
N VAL A 85 -15.56 5.85 22.55
CA VAL A 85 -16.85 6.51 22.80
C VAL A 85 -17.76 5.64 23.66
N GLU A 86 -17.85 4.34 23.38
CA GLU A 86 -18.63 3.39 24.19
C GLU A 86 -18.11 3.34 25.64
N TYR A 87 -16.79 3.25 25.83
CA TYR A 87 -16.17 3.27 27.15
C TYR A 87 -16.47 4.58 27.90
N THR A 88 -16.44 5.71 27.20
CA THR A 88 -16.76 7.03 27.78
C THR A 88 -18.25 7.16 28.13
N PHE A 89 -19.15 6.58 27.32
CA PHE A 89 -20.58 6.57 27.58
C PHE A 89 -20.94 5.77 28.82
N TRP A 90 -20.36 4.57 29.00
CA TRP A 90 -20.56 3.77 30.22
C TRP A 90 -19.90 4.37 31.45
N ALA A 91 -18.90 5.24 31.28
CA ALA A 91 -18.20 5.90 32.39
C ALA A 91 -18.95 7.11 32.99
N ASN A 92 -20.01 7.62 32.34
CA ASN A 92 -20.77 8.80 32.75
C ASN A 92 -22.21 8.45 33.15
#